data_AF-A0A9W4JCJ0-F1
#
_entry.id   AF-A0A9W4JCJ0-F1
#
_cell.length_a   1.000
_cell.length_b   1.000
_cell.length_c   1.000
_cell.angle_alpha   90.00
_cell.angle_beta   90.00
_cell.angle_gamma   90.00
#
_symmetry.space_group_name_H-M   'P 1'
#
loop_
_entity.id
_entity.type
_entity.pdbx_description
1 polymer ?
#
loop_
_entity_poly.entity_id
_entity_poly.type
_entity_poly.pdbx_seq_one_letter_code
_entity_poly.pdbx_strand_id
1 'polypeptide(L)'
;MGFSLLSVFALASFLAGSAFAGSLKDIEHVVIFMQENRSWDTYFGTMAGVRGFNDPNVQVNPDGNTVWHQVVEPAQSDKTKALLPWYLGQQGGDWHDAIQCLTAGSNGYKENQQSLNNGSNNHWVTKNTPWSWGYLKRQDIPVQYAIADGWTAGDMYQESQITATNPNRVTLVSGSINVPGSPQNKDQGGVYIDNNEVPGCDDNGINCYPLKWKTVYDFYEEAGVSWQLYQDKNNFDDNPLAWFEQFQNAPKESPLAKKGTSFVGLDAFYKAAADGTLPEVSFIVGPAELSEHPPYMPKDGAWLQKKVVDAVTSSPKYNSTLLMISYDETGGFGDHVTPFHSPRDTPGDWMEDPLGIFSDIFVGPGFRVPFYMISPWTRGNRVFTERADHNSQILFVEEWLTARGYNNIRTDQMVSWRRKHMSNLVNALDFDHPDYSLPHIPDTDTPDTNSKGDYVGTSNCQSRHAQTRPPVPYGEQDNTTDTNSLWFEEGYKEVIGYLTEGRYLVFEKDGLAITNTGKTDKLTTSPATSRHNDKPQRWIIHYNENEESQVFTISSALDGRWIGSNGALLPKSQSAGAAQVHISFLGPSQGYTLQFAGPKQYIDIDGQGVLSVRSRGADVASGYKIVSVSYRD
;
A
#
# COMPACT_ATOMS: atom_id res chain seq x y z
N MET A 1 45.46 5.57 -55.10
CA MET A 1 44.50 5.99 -54.05
C MET A 1 43.14 5.49 -54.45
N GLY A 2 42.50 4.67 -53.61
CA GLY A 2 41.20 4.07 -53.90
C GLY A 2 41.00 2.78 -53.10
N PHE A 3 40.85 2.92 -51.78
CA PHE A 3 40.43 1.83 -50.90
C PHE A 3 38.94 1.57 -51.12
N SER A 4 38.59 0.33 -51.47
CA SER A 4 37.20 -0.14 -51.50
C SER A 4 36.89 -0.81 -50.16
N LEU A 5 36.10 -0.15 -49.31
CA LEU A 5 35.54 -0.75 -48.10
C LEU A 5 34.45 -1.76 -48.50
N LEU A 6 34.64 -3.03 -48.12
CA LEU A 6 33.54 -3.99 -48.01
C LEU A 6 32.82 -3.74 -46.68
N SER A 7 31.58 -3.26 -46.76
CA SER A 7 30.66 -3.19 -45.62
C SER A 7 30.05 -4.57 -45.37
N VAL A 8 30.40 -5.18 -44.23
CA VAL A 8 29.72 -6.37 -43.71
C VAL A 8 28.44 -5.90 -43.01
N PHE A 9 27.28 -6.17 -43.60
CA PHE A 9 26.00 -6.05 -42.90
C PHE A 9 25.84 -7.25 -41.96
N ALA A 10 25.98 -7.00 -40.65
CA ALA A 10 25.50 -7.92 -39.63
C ALA A 10 23.97 -7.80 -39.57
N LEU A 11 23.26 -8.82 -40.06
CA LEU A 11 21.83 -8.98 -39.82
C LEU A 11 21.65 -9.33 -38.33
N ALA A 12 21.27 -8.35 -37.51
CA ALA A 12 20.76 -8.62 -36.18
C ALA A 12 19.36 -9.22 -36.34
N SER A 13 19.25 -10.55 -36.25
CA SER A 13 17.96 -11.21 -36.10
C SER A 13 17.38 -10.81 -34.75
N PHE A 14 16.41 -9.89 -34.76
CA PHE A 14 15.47 -9.74 -33.66
C PHE A 14 14.66 -11.04 -33.56
N LEU A 15 15.10 -11.94 -32.68
CA LEU A 15 14.20 -12.94 -32.13
C LEU A 15 13.21 -12.16 -31.26
N ALA A 16 12.07 -11.79 -31.85
CA ALA A 16 10.88 -11.50 -31.07
C ALA A 16 10.56 -12.79 -30.30
N GLY A 17 11.07 -12.88 -29.07
CA GLY A 17 10.64 -13.90 -28.14
C GLY A 17 9.13 -13.71 -27.99
N SER A 18 8.37 -14.68 -28.47
CA SER A 18 6.95 -14.78 -28.13
C SER A 18 6.87 -14.83 -26.61
N ALA A 19 6.49 -13.72 -25.98
CA ALA A 19 6.14 -13.70 -24.57
C ALA A 19 4.98 -14.69 -24.42
N PHE A 20 5.25 -15.84 -23.81
CA PHE A 20 4.19 -16.75 -23.44
C PHE A 20 3.44 -16.09 -22.28
N ALA A 21 2.12 -15.93 -22.42
CA ALA A 21 1.27 -15.53 -21.32
C ALA A 21 1.53 -16.46 -20.11
N GLY A 22 1.76 -15.86 -18.95
CA GLY A 22 1.97 -16.58 -17.70
C GLY A 22 0.65 -16.92 -17.02
N SER A 23 0.76 -17.42 -15.80
CA SER A 23 -0.35 -17.74 -14.93
C SER A 23 0.15 -17.74 -13.48
N LEU A 24 -0.77 -17.73 -12.53
CA LEU A 24 -0.42 -17.68 -11.11
C LEU A 24 0.55 -18.81 -10.70
N LYS A 25 0.39 -20.01 -11.27
CA LYS A 25 1.27 -21.17 -11.00
C LYS A 25 2.68 -21.05 -11.58
N ASP A 26 2.94 -20.10 -12.48
CA ASP A 26 4.25 -19.87 -13.10
C ASP A 26 5.17 -19.03 -12.20
N ILE A 27 4.64 -18.49 -11.10
CA ILE A 27 5.43 -17.96 -9.99
C ILE A 27 6.05 -19.16 -9.24
N GLU A 28 7.37 -19.25 -9.22
CA GLU A 28 8.13 -20.27 -8.49
C GLU A 28 8.42 -19.83 -7.04
N HIS A 29 8.64 -18.53 -6.82
CA HIS A 29 9.04 -17.97 -5.52
C HIS A 29 8.21 -16.74 -5.15
N VAL A 30 7.75 -16.69 -3.90
CA VAL A 30 7.17 -15.50 -3.26
C VAL A 30 8.08 -15.08 -2.11
N VAL A 31 8.56 -13.83 -2.16
CA VAL A 31 9.36 -13.21 -1.12
C VAL A 31 8.50 -12.16 -0.42
N ILE A 32 8.34 -12.28 0.90
CA ILE A 32 7.64 -11.32 1.74
C ILE A 32 8.69 -10.57 2.55
N PHE A 33 8.66 -9.24 2.49
CA PHE A 33 9.54 -8.37 3.24
C PHE A 33 8.73 -7.25 3.90
N MET A 34 8.75 -7.20 5.23
CA MET A 34 8.01 -6.19 6.00
C MET A 34 8.96 -5.28 6.77
N GLN A 35 8.98 -4.00 6.39
CA GLN A 35 9.65 -2.91 7.08
C GLN A 35 8.78 -2.34 8.22
N GLU A 36 9.36 -1.42 8.98
CA GLU A 36 8.73 -0.62 10.03
C GLU A 36 8.87 0.88 9.73
N ASN A 37 8.29 1.78 10.49
CA ASN A 37 6.85 1.98 10.46
C ASN A 37 6.60 3.30 9.74
N ARG A 38 5.70 3.35 8.77
CA ARG A 38 5.41 4.55 7.97
C ARG A 38 3.99 4.55 7.45
N SER A 39 3.31 5.69 7.55
CA SER A 39 2.03 5.88 6.85
C SER A 39 2.23 6.10 5.35
N TRP A 40 1.22 5.74 4.57
CA TRP A 40 1.21 5.98 3.13
C TRP A 40 1.39 7.47 2.80
N ASP A 41 0.63 8.36 3.41
CA ASP A 41 0.74 9.80 3.14
C ASP A 41 2.11 10.40 3.47
N THR A 42 2.80 9.88 4.49
CA THR A 42 4.15 10.36 4.84
C THR A 42 5.14 10.08 3.71
N TYR A 43 5.03 8.93 3.06
CA TYR A 43 5.94 8.53 1.99
C TYR A 43 5.44 8.99 0.62
N PHE A 44 4.18 8.70 0.30
CA PHE A 44 3.63 8.81 -1.06
C PHE A 44 2.41 9.71 -1.17
N GLY A 45 2.02 10.42 -0.11
CA GLY A 45 0.96 11.44 -0.20
C GLY A 45 1.24 12.48 -1.30
N THR A 46 2.53 12.74 -1.57
CA THR A 46 2.96 13.66 -2.63
C THR A 46 3.12 13.01 -4.02
N MET A 47 3.05 11.68 -4.14
CA MET A 47 3.31 10.98 -5.40
C MET A 47 2.22 11.24 -6.45
N ALA A 48 2.61 11.31 -7.72
CA ALA A 48 1.66 11.48 -8.81
C ALA A 48 0.82 10.21 -9.04
N GLY A 49 -0.47 10.39 -9.35
CA GLY A 49 -1.36 9.30 -9.79
C GLY A 49 -1.83 8.35 -8.68
N VAL A 50 -1.59 8.65 -7.40
CA VAL A 50 -2.10 7.86 -6.26
C VAL A 50 -3.21 8.60 -5.54
N ARG A 51 -3.96 7.91 -4.67
CA ARG A 51 -4.81 8.56 -3.66
C ARG A 51 -3.93 9.21 -2.60
N GLY A 52 -3.60 10.48 -2.81
CA GLY A 52 -2.72 11.27 -1.94
C GLY A 52 -3.28 12.66 -1.69
N PHE A 53 -2.43 13.67 -1.59
CA PHE A 53 -2.84 15.03 -1.22
C PHE A 53 -3.72 15.77 -2.24
N ASN A 54 -3.93 15.19 -3.44
CA ASN A 54 -4.87 15.67 -4.45
C ASN A 54 -6.21 14.91 -4.43
N ASP A 55 -6.60 14.27 -3.31
CA ASP A 55 -7.84 13.50 -3.18
C ASP A 55 -9.10 14.40 -3.40
N PRO A 56 -9.88 14.20 -4.49
CA PRO A 56 -11.12 14.95 -4.75
C PRO A 56 -12.33 14.51 -3.93
N ASN A 57 -12.24 13.36 -3.25
CA ASN A 57 -13.21 12.75 -2.36
C ASN A 57 -12.81 12.89 -0.89
N VAL A 58 -11.92 13.85 -0.56
CA VAL A 58 -11.44 14.05 0.81
C VAL A 58 -12.61 14.13 1.81
N GLN A 59 -12.47 13.40 2.92
CA GLN A 59 -13.45 13.43 4.00
C GLN A 59 -13.66 14.84 4.55
N VAL A 60 -14.92 15.23 4.66
CA VAL A 60 -15.36 16.45 5.35
C VAL A 60 -16.07 16.03 6.64
N ASN A 61 -15.56 16.49 7.77
CA ASN A 61 -16.09 16.18 9.09
C ASN A 61 -17.36 16.98 9.42
N PRO A 62 -18.14 16.58 10.45
CA PRO A 62 -19.37 17.29 10.83
C PRO A 62 -19.20 18.77 11.19
N ASP A 63 -17.98 19.20 11.52
CA ASP A 63 -17.62 20.59 11.77
C ASP A 63 -17.43 21.42 10.49
N GLY A 64 -17.51 20.78 9.31
CA GLY A 64 -17.33 21.39 8.00
C GLY A 64 -15.88 21.45 7.51
N ASN A 65 -14.91 21.03 8.33
CA ASN A 65 -13.51 20.99 7.94
C ASN A 65 -13.17 19.67 7.25
N THR A 66 -12.23 19.70 6.31
CA THR A 66 -11.66 18.45 5.78
C THR A 66 -10.76 17.78 6.82
N VAL A 67 -10.54 16.47 6.67
CA VAL A 67 -9.58 15.70 7.48
C VAL A 67 -8.17 16.31 7.49
N TRP A 68 -7.81 17.09 6.47
CA TRP A 68 -6.55 17.83 6.44
C TRP A 68 -6.36 18.76 7.64
N HIS A 69 -7.44 19.33 8.18
CA HIS A 69 -7.41 20.29 9.27
C HIS A 69 -7.38 19.56 10.62
N GLN A 70 -6.18 19.23 11.09
CA GLN A 70 -6.00 18.61 12.40
C GLN A 70 -6.13 19.66 13.50
N VAL A 71 -6.86 19.33 14.56
CA VAL A 71 -7.14 20.27 15.66
C VAL A 71 -5.83 20.74 16.32
N VAL A 72 -5.74 22.04 16.62
CA VAL A 72 -4.65 22.64 17.41
C VAL A 72 -5.24 23.25 18.67
N GLU A 73 -4.74 22.81 19.83
CA GLU A 73 -5.15 23.35 21.12
C GLU A 73 -4.31 24.59 21.52
N PRO A 74 -4.83 25.53 22.34
CA PRO A 74 -4.09 26.71 22.78
C PRO A 74 -2.76 26.41 23.50
N ALA A 75 -2.65 25.22 24.11
CA ALA A 75 -1.40 24.76 24.73
C ALA A 75 -0.30 24.46 23.71
N GLN A 76 -0.67 24.19 22.45
CA GLN A 76 0.25 23.93 21.34
C GLN A 76 0.56 25.21 20.55
N SER A 77 -0.46 26.01 20.23
CA SER A 77 -0.30 27.32 19.60
C SER A 77 -1.57 28.16 19.72
N ASP A 78 -1.40 29.49 19.83
CA ASP A 78 -2.48 30.48 19.72
C ASP A 78 -2.57 31.13 18.32
N LYS A 79 -1.63 30.80 17.42
CA LYS A 79 -1.56 31.37 16.05
C LYS A 79 -2.62 30.80 15.10
N THR A 80 -3.06 29.57 15.32
CA THR A 80 -4.01 28.85 14.46
C THR A 80 -4.85 27.89 15.29
N LYS A 81 -5.99 27.46 14.74
CA LYS A 81 -6.86 26.42 15.32
C LYS A 81 -6.71 25.06 14.64
N ALA A 82 -6.00 25.02 13.52
CA ALA A 82 -5.75 23.79 12.77
C ALA A 82 -4.35 23.79 12.14
N LEU A 83 -3.80 22.59 11.96
CA LEU A 83 -2.57 22.32 11.24
C LEU A 83 -2.90 21.42 10.03
N LEU A 84 -2.41 21.81 8.86
CA LEU A 84 -2.51 21.02 7.61
C LEU A 84 -1.27 20.12 7.45
N PRO A 85 -1.26 19.13 6.54
CA PRO A 85 -0.05 18.35 6.28
C PRO A 85 1.11 19.25 5.87
N TRP A 86 2.31 18.97 6.35
CA TRP A 86 3.47 19.85 6.12
C TRP A 86 4.75 19.08 5.81
N TYR A 87 5.59 19.67 4.96
CA TYR A 87 6.85 19.06 4.57
C TYR A 87 7.85 19.16 5.73
N LEU A 88 8.30 18.02 6.27
CA LEU A 88 9.23 17.98 7.39
C LEU A 88 10.57 18.65 7.04
N GLY A 89 11.03 18.52 5.79
CA GLY A 89 12.26 19.13 5.30
C GLY A 89 12.11 20.59 4.84
N GLN A 90 11.01 21.29 5.15
CA GLN A 90 10.73 22.64 4.62
C GLN A 90 11.81 23.69 4.92
N GLN A 91 12.54 23.53 6.03
CA GLN A 91 13.58 24.48 6.45
C GLN A 91 14.88 24.34 5.63
N GLY A 92 15.03 23.25 4.86
CA GLY A 92 16.21 22.98 4.05
C GLY A 92 17.49 22.78 4.86
N GLY A 93 18.63 22.73 4.16
CA GLY A 93 19.95 22.58 4.76
C GLY A 93 20.06 21.31 5.61
N ASP A 94 20.61 21.44 6.82
CA ASP A 94 20.83 20.32 7.75
C ASP A 94 19.54 19.60 8.16
N TRP A 95 18.35 20.20 7.96
CA TRP A 95 17.08 19.55 8.26
C TRP A 95 16.79 18.36 7.34
N HIS A 96 17.31 18.33 6.10
CA HIS A 96 17.15 17.15 5.23
C HIS A 96 17.79 15.90 5.83
N ASP A 97 18.92 16.05 6.53
CA ASP A 97 19.56 14.96 7.25
C ASP A 97 18.89 14.71 8.61
N ALA A 98 18.54 15.76 9.36
CA ALA A 98 17.98 15.62 10.70
C ALA A 98 16.62 14.90 10.73
N ILE A 99 15.77 15.10 9.72
CA ILE A 99 14.46 14.43 9.63
C ILE A 99 14.57 12.93 9.35
N GLN A 100 15.74 12.45 8.91
CA GLN A 100 15.95 11.02 8.71
C GLN A 100 15.92 10.27 10.05
N CYS A 101 16.40 10.87 11.14
CA CYS A 101 16.36 10.26 12.47
C CYS A 101 15.31 10.90 13.41
N LEU A 102 14.20 11.35 12.84
CA LEU A 102 13.05 11.90 13.56
C LEU A 102 12.12 10.79 14.05
N THR A 103 11.68 10.92 15.31
CA THR A 103 10.48 10.24 15.83
C THR A 103 9.30 11.20 15.77
N ALA A 104 8.31 10.95 14.92
CA ALA A 104 7.13 11.82 14.81
C ALA A 104 6.23 11.67 16.03
N GLY A 105 5.83 10.44 16.35
CA GLY A 105 4.81 10.18 17.36
C GLY A 105 4.98 8.84 18.06
N SER A 106 3.90 8.38 18.67
CA SER A 106 3.73 7.03 19.21
C SER A 106 2.96 6.19 18.19
N ASN A 107 3.35 4.93 18.05
CA ASN A 107 2.57 3.90 17.37
C ASN A 107 1.67 3.07 18.31
N GLY A 108 1.63 3.41 19.59
CA GLY A 108 0.82 2.71 20.57
C GLY A 108 -0.68 2.74 20.25
N TYR A 109 -1.37 1.68 20.67
CA TYR A 109 -2.83 1.51 20.60
C TYR A 109 -3.58 2.79 20.97
N LYS A 110 -3.24 3.38 22.13
CA LYS A 110 -3.96 4.51 22.70
C LYS A 110 -3.86 5.76 21.81
N GLU A 111 -2.66 6.16 21.41
CA GLU A 111 -2.45 7.39 20.63
C GLU A 111 -3.08 7.27 19.25
N ASN A 112 -2.98 6.11 18.60
CA ASN A 112 -3.58 5.87 17.28
C ASN A 112 -5.11 5.85 17.34
N GLN A 113 -5.72 5.15 18.31
CA GLN A 113 -7.18 5.15 18.50
C GLN A 113 -7.72 6.55 18.85
N GLN A 114 -7.01 7.32 19.68
CA GLN A 114 -7.37 8.70 19.98
C GLN A 114 -7.24 9.62 18.77
N SER A 115 -6.25 9.39 17.90
CA SER A 115 -6.03 10.17 16.68
C SER A 115 -7.09 9.89 15.63
N LEU A 116 -7.52 8.63 15.50
CA LEU A 116 -8.65 8.22 14.66
C LEU A 116 -9.95 8.92 15.08
N ASN A 117 -10.15 9.16 16.38
CA ASN A 117 -11.28 9.90 16.93
C ASN A 117 -12.64 9.43 16.36
N ASN A 118 -12.94 8.14 16.51
CA ASN A 118 -14.15 7.50 16.01
C ASN A 118 -14.42 7.75 14.50
N GLY A 119 -13.35 7.75 13.69
CA GLY A 119 -13.41 7.93 12.24
C GLY A 119 -13.39 9.39 11.77
N SER A 120 -13.38 10.38 12.67
CA SER A 120 -13.19 11.79 12.28
C SER A 120 -11.75 12.07 11.82
N ASN A 121 -10.80 11.23 12.26
CA ASN A 121 -9.40 11.22 11.83
C ASN A 121 -8.71 12.60 11.93
N ASN A 122 -9.03 13.38 12.97
CA ASN A 122 -8.68 14.80 13.07
C ASN A 122 -7.89 15.18 14.33
N HIS A 123 -7.35 14.17 15.04
CA HIS A 123 -6.69 14.34 16.33
C HIS A 123 -5.21 13.93 16.34
N TRP A 124 -4.58 13.70 15.18
CA TRP A 124 -3.15 13.35 15.11
C TRP A 124 -2.26 14.37 15.80
N VAL A 125 -2.58 15.66 15.65
CA VAL A 125 -1.79 16.74 16.23
C VAL A 125 -1.92 16.81 17.76
N THR A 126 -3.11 16.55 18.31
CA THR A 126 -3.41 16.71 19.75
C THR A 126 -3.25 15.42 20.56
N LYS A 127 -3.44 14.26 19.94
CA LYS A 127 -3.41 12.95 20.59
C LYS A 127 -2.21 12.10 20.22
N ASN A 128 -1.53 12.45 19.13
CA ASN A 128 -0.18 12.00 18.84
C ASN A 128 0.77 13.20 18.95
N THR A 129 1.33 13.70 17.84
CA THR A 129 2.07 14.96 17.87
C THR A 129 1.88 15.79 16.58
N PRO A 130 2.27 17.08 16.57
CA PRO A 130 2.26 17.88 15.35
C PRO A 130 3.11 17.33 14.19
N TRP A 131 4.16 16.54 14.49
CA TRP A 131 5.02 15.91 13.50
C TRP A 131 4.40 14.65 12.88
N SER A 132 3.39 14.06 13.54
CA SER A 132 2.59 12.97 12.96
C SER A 132 1.90 13.41 11.68
N TRP A 133 1.61 14.70 11.52
CA TRP A 133 1.01 15.26 10.30
C TRP A 133 2.05 15.79 9.29
N GLY A 134 3.31 15.36 9.43
CA GLY A 134 4.40 15.72 8.55
C GLY A 134 4.64 14.67 7.46
N TYR A 135 5.09 15.10 6.27
CA TYR A 135 5.42 14.22 5.14
C TYR A 135 6.83 14.43 4.60
N LEU A 136 7.30 13.45 3.84
CA LEU A 136 8.55 13.47 3.07
C LEU A 136 8.27 13.66 1.58
N LYS A 137 9.26 14.13 0.83
CA LYS A 137 9.21 14.23 -0.64
C LYS A 137 10.14 13.20 -1.26
N ARG A 138 10.00 12.99 -2.58
CA ARG A 138 10.86 12.10 -3.38
C ARG A 138 12.37 12.27 -3.11
N GLN A 139 12.83 13.50 -2.94
CA GLN A 139 14.23 13.81 -2.69
C GLN A 139 14.75 13.29 -1.33
N ASP A 140 13.86 13.07 -0.35
CA ASP A 140 14.24 12.57 0.98
C ASP A 140 14.24 11.03 1.04
N ILE A 141 13.50 10.37 0.14
CA ILE A 141 13.36 8.90 0.03
C ILE A 141 13.33 8.42 -1.45
N PRO A 142 14.38 8.70 -2.24
CA PRO A 142 14.34 8.53 -3.69
C PRO A 142 14.25 7.06 -4.14
N VAL A 143 14.75 6.11 -3.35
CA VAL A 143 14.68 4.68 -3.65
C VAL A 143 13.27 4.15 -3.50
N GLN A 144 12.59 4.46 -2.39
CA GLN A 144 11.21 4.04 -2.16
C GLN A 144 10.30 4.53 -3.30
N TYR A 145 10.47 5.79 -3.71
CA TYR A 145 9.77 6.35 -4.88
C TYR A 145 10.12 5.63 -6.19
N ALA A 146 11.40 5.33 -6.43
CA ALA A 146 11.82 4.64 -7.65
C ALA A 146 11.29 3.20 -7.74
N ILE A 147 11.21 2.49 -6.61
CA ILE A 147 10.59 1.16 -6.54
C ILE A 147 9.09 1.26 -6.84
N ALA A 148 8.39 2.21 -6.20
CA ALA A 148 6.96 2.45 -6.40
C ALA A 148 6.59 2.87 -7.83
N ASP A 149 7.43 3.66 -8.50
CA ASP A 149 7.25 4.04 -9.91
C ASP A 149 7.67 2.93 -10.86
N GLY A 150 8.59 2.08 -10.44
CA GLY A 150 9.04 0.93 -11.20
C GLY A 150 7.93 -0.11 -11.36
N TRP A 151 7.26 -0.46 -10.28
CA TRP A 151 6.30 -1.56 -10.28
C TRP A 151 4.90 -1.09 -9.90
N THR A 152 4.11 -1.99 -9.30
CA THR A 152 2.78 -1.70 -8.80
C THR A 152 2.88 -1.34 -7.32
N ALA A 153 2.43 -0.14 -6.96
CA ALA A 153 2.25 0.28 -5.57
C ALA A 153 0.77 0.16 -5.17
N GLY A 154 0.48 -0.30 -3.95
CA GLY A 154 -0.89 -0.41 -3.44
C GLY A 154 -1.27 0.79 -2.58
N ASP A 155 -2.10 1.69 -3.11
CA ASP A 155 -2.47 2.94 -2.42
C ASP A 155 -3.74 2.82 -1.55
N MET A 156 -4.25 1.59 -1.40
CA MET A 156 -5.30 1.19 -0.46
C MET A 156 -4.88 -0.08 0.32
N TYR A 157 -3.58 -0.22 0.57
CA TYR A 157 -3.03 -1.22 1.48
C TYR A 157 -2.92 -0.65 2.89
N GLN A 158 -3.45 -1.36 3.87
CA GLN A 158 -3.63 -0.92 5.25
C GLN A 158 -2.82 -1.79 6.22
N GLU A 159 -2.42 -1.22 7.35
CA GLU A 159 -2.05 -2.02 8.51
C GLU A 159 -3.25 -2.89 8.92
N SER A 160 -3.02 -4.06 9.48
CA SER A 160 -4.13 -4.96 9.82
C SER A 160 -4.85 -4.56 11.10
N GLN A 161 -4.15 -3.89 12.02
CA GLN A 161 -4.64 -3.46 13.34
C GLN A 161 -4.18 -2.03 13.64
N ILE A 162 -5.05 -1.23 14.25
CA ILE A 162 -4.77 0.15 14.72
C ILE A 162 -4.05 0.06 16.07
N THR A 163 -2.80 -0.38 16.02
CA THR A 163 -1.92 -0.54 17.16
C THR A 163 -0.46 -0.76 16.73
N ALA A 164 0.40 -1.10 17.69
CA ALA A 164 1.83 -1.31 17.55
C ALA A 164 2.21 -2.46 16.59
N THR A 165 3.52 -2.56 16.37
CA THR A 165 4.25 -3.51 15.51
C THR A 165 3.81 -4.97 15.62
N ASN A 166 3.94 -5.57 16.81
CA ASN A 166 3.84 -7.02 16.96
C ASN A 166 2.44 -7.54 16.60
N PRO A 167 1.32 -6.91 17.03
CA PRO A 167 -0.02 -7.30 16.57
C PRO A 167 -0.20 -7.31 15.04
N ASN A 168 0.39 -6.34 14.33
CA ASN A 168 0.34 -6.29 12.87
C ASN A 168 1.15 -7.44 12.25
N ARG A 169 2.36 -7.68 12.73
CA ARG A 169 3.21 -8.81 12.29
C ARG A 169 2.59 -10.17 12.64
N VAL A 170 1.94 -10.31 13.79
CA VAL A 170 1.16 -11.50 14.19
C VAL A 170 0.00 -11.73 13.22
N THR A 171 -0.69 -10.67 12.79
CA THR A 171 -1.72 -10.79 11.75
C THR A 171 -1.13 -11.26 10.42
N LEU A 172 0.03 -10.74 9.99
CA LEU A 172 0.69 -11.20 8.75
C LEU A 172 0.98 -12.71 8.72
N VAL A 173 1.32 -13.31 9.87
CA VAL A 173 1.71 -14.73 9.93
C VAL A 173 0.62 -15.67 10.40
N SER A 174 -0.54 -15.17 10.83
CA SER A 174 -1.61 -16.02 11.37
C SER A 174 -3.03 -15.59 11.01
N GLY A 175 -3.22 -14.33 10.65
CA GLY A 175 -4.48 -13.76 10.17
C GLY A 175 -5.41 -13.19 11.25
N SER A 176 -4.96 -13.12 12.51
CA SER A 176 -5.75 -12.64 13.64
C SER A 176 -4.87 -12.27 14.83
N ILE A 177 -5.37 -11.40 15.70
CA ILE A 177 -4.83 -11.09 17.03
C ILE A 177 -5.77 -11.53 18.16
N ASN A 178 -6.68 -12.47 17.86
CA ASN A 178 -7.62 -13.10 18.80
C ASN A 178 -8.58 -12.10 19.48
N VAL A 179 -9.05 -11.11 18.71
CA VAL A 179 -10.19 -10.25 19.08
C VAL A 179 -11.45 -11.13 19.26
N PRO A 180 -12.33 -10.85 20.23
CA PRO A 180 -13.54 -11.65 20.45
C PRO A 180 -14.36 -11.85 19.16
N GLY A 181 -14.69 -13.11 18.85
CA GLY A 181 -15.36 -13.48 17.60
C GLY A 181 -14.42 -13.93 16.47
N SER A 182 -13.11 -13.82 16.67
CA SER A 182 -12.11 -14.51 15.85
C SER A 182 -12.20 -16.05 16.01
N PRO A 183 -11.59 -16.84 15.12
CA PRO A 183 -11.61 -18.31 15.22
C PRO A 183 -10.94 -18.87 16.50
N GLN A 184 -10.06 -18.10 17.13
CA GLN A 184 -9.33 -18.49 18.32
C GLN A 184 -10.17 -18.35 19.60
N ASN A 185 -9.77 -19.08 20.63
CA ASN A 185 -10.29 -18.94 21.99
C ASN A 185 -9.39 -18.04 22.84
N LYS A 186 -9.97 -17.38 23.84
CA LYS A 186 -9.24 -16.49 24.76
C LYS A 186 -7.99 -17.12 25.41
N ASP A 187 -8.00 -18.42 25.69
CA ASP A 187 -6.90 -19.12 26.38
C ASP A 187 -5.68 -19.39 25.48
N GLN A 188 -5.79 -19.04 24.18
CA GLN A 188 -4.73 -19.17 23.18
C GLN A 188 -3.83 -17.94 23.04
N GLY A 189 -4.01 -16.91 23.87
CA GLY A 189 -3.16 -15.70 23.84
C GLY A 189 -3.86 -14.38 24.21
N GLY A 190 -5.14 -14.43 24.63
CA GLY A 190 -5.93 -13.22 24.85
C GLY A 190 -6.04 -12.36 23.59
N VAL A 191 -6.57 -11.13 23.71
CA VAL A 191 -6.46 -10.15 22.62
C VAL A 191 -5.05 -9.55 22.66
N TYR A 192 -4.34 -9.55 21.53
CA TYR A 192 -2.97 -9.07 21.44
C TYR A 192 -2.91 -7.69 20.76
N ILE A 193 -2.72 -6.63 21.56
CA ILE A 193 -2.80 -5.23 21.11
C ILE A 193 -1.54 -4.41 21.40
N ASP A 194 -0.47 -5.00 21.93
CA ASP A 194 0.77 -4.29 22.26
C ASP A 194 1.99 -5.18 21.96
N ASN A 195 3.18 -4.62 21.99
CA ASN A 195 4.47 -5.28 21.83
C ASN A 195 4.90 -6.05 23.09
N ASN A 196 3.97 -6.47 23.95
CA ASN A 196 4.32 -7.21 25.15
C ASN A 196 4.81 -8.62 24.79
N GLU A 197 5.95 -8.99 25.34
CA GLU A 197 6.63 -10.27 25.10
C GLU A 197 6.96 -10.98 26.42
N VAL A 198 6.35 -10.54 27.53
CA VAL A 198 6.55 -11.14 28.85
C VAL A 198 5.58 -12.31 29.04
N PRO A 199 6.07 -13.52 29.39
CA PRO A 199 5.20 -14.67 29.59
C PRO A 199 4.14 -14.43 30.67
N GLY A 200 2.89 -14.75 30.35
CA GLY A 200 1.73 -14.38 31.16
C GLY A 200 0.79 -13.46 30.39
N CYS A 201 -0.13 -12.81 31.09
CA CYS A 201 -1.03 -11.79 30.55
C CYS A 201 -0.84 -10.50 31.35
N ASP A 202 -1.19 -9.37 30.74
CA ASP A 202 -1.34 -8.11 31.46
C ASP A 202 -2.57 -8.16 32.39
N ASP A 203 -2.70 -7.17 33.28
CA ASP A 203 -3.73 -7.09 34.34
C ASP A 203 -5.18 -7.23 33.80
N ASN A 204 -5.42 -6.94 32.51
CA ASN A 204 -6.71 -7.04 31.84
C ASN A 204 -6.94 -8.35 31.07
N GLY A 205 -6.04 -9.34 31.20
CA GLY A 205 -6.14 -10.61 30.46
C GLY A 205 -5.90 -10.46 28.95
N ILE A 206 -5.18 -9.41 28.56
CA ILE A 206 -4.74 -9.11 27.19
C ILE A 206 -3.23 -9.31 27.07
N ASN A 207 -2.75 -9.21 25.82
CA ASN A 207 -1.35 -9.31 25.48
C ASN A 207 -0.70 -10.58 26.04
N CYS A 208 -1.42 -11.71 26.00
CA CYS A 208 -0.96 -12.91 26.66
C CYS A 208 0.06 -13.65 25.80
N TYR A 209 1.13 -14.10 26.43
CA TYR A 209 2.25 -14.77 25.78
C TYR A 209 2.59 -16.10 26.52
N PRO A 210 2.86 -17.22 25.81
CA PRO A 210 2.91 -17.37 24.36
C PRO A 210 1.55 -17.46 23.65
N LEU A 211 1.55 -17.06 22.37
CA LEU A 211 0.42 -17.25 21.45
C LEU A 211 0.36 -18.73 21.04
N LYS A 212 -0.83 -19.32 20.97
CA LYS A 212 -1.00 -20.79 20.86
C LYS A 212 -1.79 -21.26 19.64
N TRP A 213 -2.18 -20.36 18.74
CA TRP A 213 -2.83 -20.76 17.49
C TRP A 213 -1.80 -20.98 16.38
N LYS A 214 -2.21 -21.65 15.30
CA LYS A 214 -1.31 -21.97 14.19
C LYS A 214 -0.96 -20.71 13.39
N THR A 215 0.27 -20.67 12.89
CA THR A 215 0.73 -19.72 11.87
C THR A 215 0.55 -20.34 10.48
N VAL A 216 0.60 -19.51 9.44
CA VAL A 216 0.58 -19.98 8.04
C VAL A 216 1.75 -20.92 7.73
N TYR A 217 2.90 -20.74 8.41
CA TYR A 217 4.07 -21.59 8.23
C TYR A 217 3.91 -22.99 8.82
N ASP A 218 3.04 -23.17 9.81
CA ASP A 218 2.65 -24.51 10.27
C ASP A 218 1.90 -25.26 9.14
N PHE A 219 0.98 -24.59 8.44
CA PHE A 219 0.27 -25.16 7.30
C PHE A 219 1.20 -25.42 6.10
N TYR A 220 2.15 -24.51 5.83
CA TYR A 220 3.13 -24.69 4.77
C TYR A 220 4.04 -25.89 5.04
N GLU A 221 4.53 -26.03 6.27
CA GLU A 221 5.35 -27.19 6.65
C GLU A 221 4.56 -28.50 6.53
N GLU A 222 3.32 -28.56 7.02
CA GLU A 222 2.46 -29.75 6.93
C GLU A 222 2.13 -30.14 5.49
N ALA A 223 1.96 -29.14 4.60
CA ALA A 223 1.69 -29.36 3.19
C ALA A 223 2.94 -29.67 2.35
N GLY A 224 4.14 -29.62 2.96
CA GLY A 224 5.40 -29.85 2.25
C GLY A 224 5.82 -28.70 1.33
N VAL A 225 5.30 -27.49 1.56
CA VAL A 225 5.75 -26.26 0.89
C VAL A 225 7.12 -25.89 1.42
N SER A 226 8.06 -25.58 0.54
CA SER A 226 9.38 -25.12 0.97
C SER A 226 9.32 -23.66 1.43
N TRP A 227 9.84 -23.37 2.64
CA TRP A 227 9.88 -22.02 3.17
C TRP A 227 11.11 -21.76 4.04
N GLN A 228 11.50 -20.49 4.16
CA GLN A 228 12.58 -20.04 5.05
C GLN A 228 12.34 -18.58 5.48
N LEU A 229 12.52 -18.32 6.77
CA LEU A 229 12.67 -16.97 7.31
C LEU A 229 14.16 -16.61 7.37
N TYR A 230 14.51 -15.45 6.82
CA TYR A 230 15.86 -14.88 6.82
C TYR A 230 15.88 -13.68 7.76
N GLN A 231 16.70 -13.76 8.81
CA GLN A 231 16.84 -12.72 9.82
C GLN A 231 18.26 -12.68 10.38
N ASP A 232 18.71 -11.47 10.72
CA ASP A 232 19.95 -11.26 11.47
C ASP A 232 19.70 -11.33 12.98
N LYS A 233 20.78 -11.37 13.78
CA LYS A 233 20.69 -11.55 15.24
C LYS A 233 19.95 -10.41 15.95
N ASN A 234 20.14 -9.19 15.49
CA ASN A 234 19.42 -8.03 15.99
C ASN A 234 18.34 -7.67 14.98
N ASN A 235 17.23 -8.38 15.06
CA ASN A 235 16.06 -8.23 14.20
C ASN A 235 14.98 -7.34 14.82
N PHE A 236 15.29 -6.60 15.90
CA PHE A 236 14.34 -5.73 16.60
C PHE A 236 13.07 -6.41 17.10
N ASP A 237 13.13 -7.72 17.39
CA ASP A 237 11.97 -8.50 17.84
C ASP A 237 10.85 -8.59 16.75
N ASP A 238 11.15 -8.21 15.51
CA ASP A 238 10.24 -8.19 14.34
C ASP A 238 9.91 -9.57 13.75
N ASN A 239 10.43 -10.66 14.34
CA ASN A 239 10.05 -12.01 13.94
C ASN A 239 8.86 -12.51 14.78
N PRO A 240 7.63 -12.42 14.26
CA PRO A 240 6.47 -12.81 15.04
C PRO A 240 6.42 -14.30 15.36
N LEU A 241 7.12 -15.16 14.62
CA LEU A 241 7.12 -16.61 14.87
C LEU A 241 7.75 -16.95 16.22
N ALA A 242 8.68 -16.13 16.72
CA ALA A 242 9.24 -16.29 18.06
C ALA A 242 8.17 -16.18 19.16
N TRP A 243 7.02 -15.55 18.85
CA TRP A 243 5.94 -15.30 19.80
C TRP A 243 4.96 -16.46 19.99
N PHE A 244 5.10 -17.51 19.18
CA PHE A 244 4.19 -18.65 19.14
C PHE A 244 4.76 -19.87 19.86
N GLU A 245 3.95 -20.49 20.73
CA GLU A 245 4.33 -21.61 21.61
C GLU A 245 4.97 -22.77 20.84
N GLN A 246 4.45 -23.08 19.65
CA GLN A 246 4.96 -24.16 18.81
C GLN A 246 6.38 -23.90 18.30
N PHE A 247 6.78 -22.63 18.09
CA PHE A 247 8.13 -22.26 17.67
C PHE A 247 9.09 -22.17 18.85
N GLN A 248 8.62 -21.70 20.01
CA GLN A 248 9.41 -21.68 21.24
C GLN A 248 9.79 -23.09 21.70
N ASN A 249 8.83 -24.01 21.64
CA ASN A 249 8.99 -25.39 22.08
C ASN A 249 9.56 -26.30 20.98
N ALA A 250 9.75 -25.78 19.76
CA ALA A 250 10.30 -26.54 18.65
C ALA A 250 11.70 -27.08 19.01
N PRO A 251 11.95 -28.39 18.88
CA PRO A 251 13.29 -28.92 19.04
C PRO A 251 14.25 -28.23 18.06
N LYS A 252 15.48 -27.92 18.49
CA LYS A 252 16.46 -27.18 17.67
C LYS A 252 16.66 -27.74 16.25
N GLU A 253 16.54 -29.06 16.11
CA GLU A 253 16.74 -29.75 14.83
C GLU A 253 15.48 -29.86 13.97
N SER A 254 14.31 -29.46 14.48
CA SER A 254 13.04 -29.50 13.78
C SER A 254 12.97 -28.46 12.67
N PRO A 255 12.10 -28.66 11.66
CA PRO A 255 11.90 -27.68 10.59
C PRO A 255 11.45 -26.31 11.10
N LEU A 256 10.52 -26.23 12.06
CA LEU A 256 10.03 -24.95 12.61
C LEU A 256 11.18 -24.13 13.21
N ALA A 257 12.06 -24.76 14.00
CA ALA A 257 13.22 -24.09 14.57
C ALA A 257 14.25 -23.67 13.50
N LYS A 258 14.57 -24.58 12.57
CA LYS A 258 15.57 -24.32 11.52
C LYS A 258 15.13 -23.29 10.49
N LYS A 259 13.84 -23.23 10.16
CA LYS A 259 13.30 -22.36 9.11
C LYS A 259 12.72 -21.06 9.66
N GLY A 260 12.12 -21.07 10.85
CA GLY A 260 11.38 -19.93 11.40
C GLY A 260 12.11 -19.12 12.46
N THR A 261 12.94 -19.75 13.30
CA THR A 261 13.60 -19.07 14.45
C THR A 261 15.11 -19.22 14.46
N SER A 262 15.70 -19.65 13.34
CA SER A 262 17.15 -19.63 13.16
C SER A 262 17.61 -18.28 12.61
N PHE A 263 18.85 -17.90 12.95
CA PHE A 263 19.48 -16.64 12.53
C PHE A 263 20.43 -16.88 11.36
N VAL A 264 19.89 -17.35 10.23
CA VAL A 264 20.67 -17.64 9.01
C VAL A 264 21.25 -16.38 8.35
N GLY A 265 20.72 -15.20 8.69
CA GLY A 265 21.15 -13.90 8.18
C GLY A 265 20.68 -13.60 6.76
N LEU A 266 20.73 -12.32 6.38
CA LEU A 266 20.35 -11.88 5.03
C LEU A 266 21.36 -12.29 3.95
N ASP A 267 22.63 -12.52 4.30
CA ASP A 267 23.62 -13.08 3.38
C ASP A 267 23.18 -14.44 2.81
N ALA A 268 22.47 -15.25 3.59
CA ALA A 268 21.91 -16.51 3.12
C ALA A 268 20.78 -16.29 2.09
N PHE A 269 19.96 -15.24 2.27
CA PHE A 269 18.95 -14.84 1.29
C PHE A 269 19.61 -14.37 -0.01
N TYR A 270 20.57 -13.44 0.08
CA TYR A 270 21.28 -12.93 -1.10
C TYR A 270 21.97 -14.06 -1.88
N LYS A 271 22.59 -15.00 -1.18
CA LYS A 271 23.18 -16.19 -1.80
C LYS A 271 22.14 -17.06 -2.49
N ALA A 272 21.03 -17.39 -1.81
CA ALA A 272 19.98 -18.22 -2.38
C ALA A 272 19.32 -17.57 -3.61
N ALA A 273 19.12 -16.25 -3.59
CA ALA A 273 18.63 -15.49 -4.73
C ALA A 273 19.61 -15.54 -5.90
N ALA A 274 20.91 -15.28 -5.66
CA ALA A 274 21.95 -15.33 -6.68
C ALA A 274 22.11 -16.74 -7.31
N ASP A 275 21.98 -17.79 -6.50
CA ASP A 275 22.08 -19.18 -6.95
C ASP A 275 20.79 -19.68 -7.63
N GLY A 276 19.68 -18.92 -7.55
CA GLY A 276 18.37 -19.34 -8.05
C GLY A 276 17.74 -20.48 -7.26
N THR A 277 18.05 -20.57 -5.96
CA THR A 277 17.65 -21.65 -5.05
C THR A 277 16.81 -21.15 -3.88
N LEU A 278 16.11 -20.03 -4.03
CA LEU A 278 15.15 -19.58 -3.02
C LEU A 278 14.12 -20.70 -2.76
N PRO A 279 13.61 -20.84 -1.52
CA PRO A 279 12.43 -21.67 -1.29
C PRO A 279 11.20 -21.06 -1.99
N GLU A 280 10.10 -21.78 -2.00
CA GLU A 280 8.83 -21.28 -2.53
C GLU A 280 8.37 -20.04 -1.76
N VAL A 281 8.42 -20.05 -0.43
CA VAL A 281 8.09 -18.89 0.41
C VAL A 281 9.33 -18.42 1.17
N SER A 282 9.80 -17.21 0.91
CA SER A 282 10.85 -16.55 1.68
C SER A 282 10.26 -15.41 2.50
N PHE A 283 10.59 -15.32 3.79
CA PHE A 283 10.22 -14.18 4.63
C PHE A 283 11.47 -13.48 5.15
N ILE A 284 11.52 -12.16 5.03
CA ILE A 284 12.68 -11.34 5.39
C ILE A 284 12.32 -10.49 6.60
N VAL A 285 13.16 -10.59 7.62
CA VAL A 285 13.18 -9.67 8.76
C VAL A 285 14.53 -8.96 8.78
N GLY A 286 14.51 -7.64 8.62
CA GLY A 286 15.72 -6.82 8.55
C GLY A 286 16.43 -6.62 9.90
N PRO A 287 17.68 -6.13 9.91
CA PRO A 287 18.30 -5.64 11.12
C PRO A 287 17.58 -4.41 11.67
N ALA A 288 17.57 -4.25 13.00
CA ALA A 288 16.92 -3.13 13.67
C ALA A 288 17.23 -1.75 13.08
N GLU A 289 18.51 -1.40 12.93
CA GLU A 289 18.94 -0.10 12.40
C GLU A 289 18.54 0.15 10.93
N LEU A 290 18.10 -0.89 10.22
CA LEU A 290 17.64 -0.82 8.83
C LEU A 290 16.12 -1.02 8.69
N SER A 291 15.37 -1.16 9.80
CA SER A 291 13.93 -1.43 9.76
C SER A 291 13.09 -0.23 9.35
N GLU A 292 13.63 0.99 9.50
CA GLU A 292 12.95 2.29 9.35
C GLU A 292 11.97 2.65 10.48
N HIS A 293 11.87 1.82 11.54
CA HIS A 293 11.17 2.18 12.78
C HIS A 293 11.76 3.46 13.35
N PRO A 294 10.98 4.54 13.56
CA PRO A 294 11.52 5.79 14.11
C PRO A 294 12.21 5.58 15.47
N PRO A 295 13.48 6.00 15.67
CA PRO A 295 14.24 6.96 14.86
C PRO A 295 15.18 6.33 13.81
N TYR A 296 15.13 5.03 13.53
CA TYR A 296 15.90 4.40 12.46
C TYR A 296 15.56 5.02 11.10
N MET A 297 16.61 5.23 10.30
CA MET A 297 16.54 6.19 9.21
C MET A 297 15.91 5.63 7.92
N PRO A 298 14.95 6.34 7.29
CA PRO A 298 14.41 5.99 5.97
C PRO A 298 15.47 5.71 4.90
N LYS A 299 16.58 6.47 4.89
CA LYS A 299 17.68 6.26 3.93
C LYS A 299 18.48 4.98 4.17
N ASP A 300 18.58 4.51 5.41
CA ASP A 300 19.30 3.28 5.73
C ASP A 300 18.44 2.05 5.40
N GLY A 301 17.14 2.12 5.69
CA GLY A 301 16.19 1.11 5.21
C GLY A 301 16.00 1.13 3.68
N ALA A 302 16.08 2.30 3.03
CA ALA A 302 16.14 2.40 1.57
C ALA A 302 17.30 1.58 0.99
N TRP A 303 18.47 1.61 1.65
CA TRP A 303 19.60 0.77 1.25
C TRP A 303 19.27 -0.72 1.37
N LEU A 304 18.60 -1.15 2.45
CA LEU A 304 18.17 -2.54 2.62
C LEU A 304 17.14 -2.95 1.56
N GLN A 305 16.11 -2.14 1.33
CA GLN A 305 15.12 -2.36 0.27
C GLN A 305 15.78 -2.50 -1.08
N LYS A 306 16.74 -1.61 -1.42
CA LYS A 306 17.51 -1.72 -2.65
C LYS A 306 18.27 -3.04 -2.74
N LYS A 307 18.94 -3.48 -1.66
CA LYS A 307 19.66 -4.78 -1.64
C LYS A 307 18.72 -5.96 -1.90
N VAL A 308 17.54 -5.97 -1.28
CA VAL A 308 16.54 -7.03 -1.48
C VAL A 308 16.00 -7.01 -2.91
N VAL A 309 15.65 -5.84 -3.43
CA VAL A 309 15.17 -5.70 -4.83
C VAL A 309 16.26 -6.09 -5.83
N ASP A 310 17.50 -5.65 -5.63
CA ASP A 310 18.64 -6.00 -6.48
C ASP A 310 18.89 -7.52 -6.47
N ALA A 311 18.79 -8.18 -5.30
CA ALA A 311 18.96 -9.62 -5.18
C ALA A 311 17.90 -10.40 -5.95
N VAL A 312 16.63 -9.99 -5.86
CA VAL A 312 15.52 -10.61 -6.60
C VAL A 312 15.63 -10.34 -8.10
N THR A 313 15.88 -9.09 -8.50
CA THR A 313 15.91 -8.68 -9.91
C THR A 313 17.15 -9.17 -10.66
N SER A 314 18.26 -9.42 -9.94
CA SER A 314 19.49 -10.01 -10.51
C SER A 314 19.49 -11.54 -10.46
N SER A 315 18.51 -12.16 -9.79
CA SER A 315 18.41 -13.62 -9.72
C SER A 315 18.17 -14.23 -11.10
N PRO A 316 18.74 -15.42 -11.41
CA PRO A 316 18.35 -16.18 -12.60
C PRO A 316 16.87 -16.60 -12.58
N LYS A 317 16.16 -16.42 -11.45
CA LYS A 317 14.73 -16.72 -11.26
C LYS A 317 13.85 -15.47 -11.19
N TYR A 318 14.36 -14.28 -11.55
CA TYR A 318 13.56 -13.04 -11.54
C TYR A 318 12.25 -13.19 -12.35
N ASN A 319 12.31 -13.89 -13.48
CA ASN A 319 11.18 -14.10 -14.37
C ASN A 319 10.03 -14.91 -13.76
N SER A 320 10.25 -15.56 -12.62
CA SER A 320 9.30 -16.41 -11.90
C SER A 320 9.23 -16.06 -10.40
N THR A 321 9.63 -14.86 -10.01
CA THR A 321 9.62 -14.40 -8.61
C THR A 321 8.68 -13.22 -8.43
N LEU A 322 7.96 -13.24 -7.31
CA LEU A 322 7.21 -12.09 -6.81
C LEU A 322 7.77 -11.69 -5.44
N LEU A 323 8.24 -10.44 -5.35
CA LEU A 323 8.62 -9.82 -4.09
C LEU A 323 7.51 -8.86 -3.65
N MET A 324 7.03 -9.02 -2.43
CA MET A 324 6.13 -8.08 -1.75
C MET A 324 6.91 -7.33 -0.68
N ILE A 325 6.90 -6.01 -0.76
CA ILE A 325 7.45 -5.15 0.30
C ILE A 325 6.28 -4.42 0.95
N SER A 326 6.12 -4.55 2.26
CA SER A 326 5.07 -3.92 3.05
C SER A 326 5.66 -3.24 4.29
N TYR A 327 4.84 -2.46 4.99
CA TYR A 327 5.13 -1.94 6.32
C TYR A 327 4.09 -2.50 7.29
N ASP A 328 4.44 -2.62 8.57
CA ASP A 328 3.59 -3.19 9.61
C ASP A 328 2.54 -2.18 10.14
N GLU A 329 2.93 -0.95 10.44
CA GLU A 329 2.07 0.13 10.92
C GLU A 329 2.66 1.51 10.58
N THR A 330 1.98 2.57 11.01
CA THR A 330 2.28 3.96 10.64
C THR A 330 3.50 4.63 11.28
N GLY A 331 3.98 4.20 12.44
CA GLY A 331 5.10 4.82 13.19
C GLY A 331 4.72 6.08 13.94
N GLY A 332 3.42 6.23 14.22
CA GLY A 332 2.85 7.47 14.75
C GLY A 332 2.80 8.59 13.70
N PHE A 333 2.79 8.25 12.41
CA PHE A 333 2.50 9.17 11.32
C PHE A 333 1.05 9.03 10.84
N GLY A 334 0.41 10.15 10.52
CA GLY A 334 -0.98 10.15 10.09
C GLY A 334 -1.16 9.77 8.62
N ASP A 335 -2.34 9.25 8.31
CA ASP A 335 -2.86 9.11 6.95
C ASP A 335 -4.26 9.70 6.89
N HIS A 336 -4.60 10.37 5.79
CA HIS A 336 -5.89 11.05 5.65
C HIS A 336 -7.06 10.11 5.36
N VAL A 337 -6.80 8.92 4.82
CA VAL A 337 -7.85 7.97 4.50
C VAL A 337 -8.26 7.29 5.78
N THR A 338 -9.49 7.56 6.21
CA THR A 338 -10.11 6.81 7.30
C THR A 338 -10.11 5.33 6.93
N PRO A 339 -9.62 4.45 7.82
CA PRO A 339 -9.50 3.03 7.53
C PRO A 339 -10.80 2.40 7.02
N PHE A 340 -10.73 1.60 5.96
CA PHE A 340 -11.85 0.75 5.56
C PHE A 340 -12.16 -0.21 6.69
N HIS A 341 -13.42 -0.25 7.11
CA HIS A 341 -13.82 -0.97 8.31
C HIS A 341 -15.11 -1.77 8.12
N SER A 342 -15.23 -2.85 8.88
CA SER A 342 -16.46 -3.64 8.92
C SER A 342 -17.61 -2.86 9.54
N PRO A 343 -18.87 -3.29 9.32
CA PRO A 343 -19.99 -2.78 10.11
C PRO A 343 -19.72 -2.95 11.61
N ARG A 344 -20.28 -2.03 12.42
CA ARG A 344 -20.17 -2.08 13.88
C ARG A 344 -20.62 -3.45 14.40
N ASP A 345 -19.95 -3.92 15.45
CA ASP A 345 -20.21 -5.20 16.13
C ASP A 345 -19.88 -6.44 15.28
N THR A 346 -19.14 -6.29 14.18
CA THR A 346 -18.66 -7.44 13.40
C THR A 346 -17.70 -8.29 14.25
N PRO A 347 -17.95 -9.61 14.42
CA PRO A 347 -17.11 -10.49 15.21
C PRO A 347 -15.65 -10.51 14.71
N GLY A 348 -14.69 -10.33 15.62
CA GLY A 348 -13.25 -10.34 15.33
C GLY A 348 -12.67 -9.02 14.83
N ASP A 349 -13.48 -8.00 14.53
CA ASP A 349 -13.01 -6.67 14.07
C ASP A 349 -13.44 -5.52 15.00
N TRP A 350 -14.38 -5.79 15.92
CA TRP A 350 -14.83 -4.85 16.95
C TRP A 350 -14.72 -5.48 18.32
N MET A 351 -14.42 -4.67 19.33
CA MET A 351 -14.41 -5.11 20.73
C MET A 351 -14.75 -3.96 21.68
N GLU A 352 -15.27 -4.30 22.86
CA GLU A 352 -15.20 -3.41 24.01
C GLU A 352 -13.72 -3.18 24.35
N ASP A 353 -13.31 -1.92 24.52
CA ASP A 353 -11.92 -1.58 24.79
C ASP A 353 -11.43 -2.26 26.08
N PRO A 354 -10.43 -3.16 25.99
CA PRO A 354 -9.97 -3.90 27.16
C PRO A 354 -9.22 -3.01 28.17
N LEU A 355 -8.84 -1.79 27.81
CA LEU A 355 -8.18 -0.84 28.70
C LEU A 355 -9.15 0.12 29.39
N GLY A 356 -10.44 0.12 29.02
CA GLY A 356 -11.45 1.05 29.57
C GLY A 356 -11.16 2.53 29.31
N ILE A 357 -10.32 2.83 28.31
CA ILE A 357 -10.00 4.17 27.83
C ILE A 357 -11.11 4.67 26.90
N PHE A 358 -11.66 3.76 26.11
CA PHE A 358 -12.72 3.98 25.13
C PHE A 358 -13.95 3.11 25.48
N SER A 359 -14.99 3.21 24.65
CA SER A 359 -16.13 2.28 24.68
C SER A 359 -15.87 1.11 23.71
N ASP A 360 -16.75 0.88 22.74
CA ASP A 360 -16.47 -0.09 21.67
C ASP A 360 -15.53 0.55 20.66
N ILE A 361 -14.49 -0.18 20.29
CA ILE A 361 -13.50 0.25 19.32
C ILE A 361 -13.45 -0.68 18.13
N PHE A 362 -13.06 -0.09 17.01
CA PHE A 362 -12.72 -0.80 15.79
C PHE A 362 -11.23 -1.14 15.81
N VAL A 363 -10.89 -2.42 15.65
CA VAL A 363 -9.52 -2.90 15.83
C VAL A 363 -8.72 -2.81 14.53
N GLY A 364 -9.35 -3.05 13.37
CA GLY A 364 -8.74 -2.87 12.06
C GLY A 364 -9.61 -3.44 10.91
N PRO A 365 -9.22 -3.32 9.62
CA PRO A 365 -7.93 -2.80 9.13
C PRO A 365 -7.69 -1.36 9.55
N GLY A 366 -6.43 -0.96 9.73
CA GLY A 366 -6.05 0.36 10.22
C GLY A 366 -5.65 1.33 9.11
N PHE A 367 -4.75 2.27 9.43
CA PHE A 367 -4.32 3.29 8.48
C PHE A 367 -3.55 2.70 7.29
N ARG A 368 -3.49 3.46 6.19
CA ARG A 368 -2.73 3.03 5.01
C ARG A 368 -1.23 3.07 5.28
N VAL A 369 -0.53 2.05 4.80
CA VAL A 369 0.92 1.90 4.89
C VAL A 369 1.51 1.57 3.53
N PRO A 370 2.79 1.88 3.24
CA PRO A 370 3.39 1.57 1.96
C PRO A 370 3.35 0.08 1.62
N PHE A 371 3.04 -0.21 0.35
CA PHE A 371 3.03 -1.57 -0.21
C PHE A 371 3.43 -1.58 -1.68
N TYR A 372 4.28 -2.53 -2.05
CA TYR A 372 4.78 -2.71 -3.41
C TYR A 372 4.83 -4.18 -3.78
N MET A 373 4.59 -4.45 -5.06
CA MET A 373 4.75 -5.78 -5.65
C MET A 373 5.76 -5.70 -6.79
N ILE A 374 6.90 -6.37 -6.65
CA ILE A 374 8.03 -6.36 -7.58
C ILE A 374 8.09 -7.69 -8.30
N SER A 375 7.76 -7.66 -9.59
CA SER A 375 7.77 -8.81 -10.48
C SER A 375 7.66 -8.34 -11.94
N PRO A 376 8.05 -9.13 -12.94
CA PRO A 376 7.79 -8.78 -14.34
C PRO A 376 6.31 -8.52 -14.64
N TRP A 377 5.40 -9.20 -13.92
CA TRP A 377 3.95 -9.06 -14.08
C TRP A 377 3.37 -7.79 -13.43
N THR A 378 4.15 -7.03 -12.65
CA THR A 378 3.72 -5.81 -11.96
C THR A 378 4.44 -4.54 -12.44
N ARG A 379 5.24 -4.64 -13.50
CA ARG A 379 5.98 -3.51 -14.08
C ARG A 379 5.09 -2.45 -14.72
N GLY A 380 5.48 -1.18 -14.69
CA GLY A 380 4.90 -0.15 -15.56
C GLY A 380 4.16 0.98 -14.85
N ASN A 381 4.69 1.46 -13.72
CA ASN A 381 4.17 2.63 -13.01
C ASN A 381 2.66 2.54 -12.73
N ARG A 382 2.27 1.44 -12.06
CA ARG A 382 0.88 1.08 -11.80
C ARG A 382 0.50 1.39 -10.35
N VAL A 383 -0.78 1.65 -10.13
CA VAL A 383 -1.37 1.78 -8.79
C VAL A 383 -2.49 0.76 -8.60
N PHE A 384 -2.33 -0.10 -7.61
CA PHE A 384 -3.32 -1.09 -7.23
C PHE A 384 -4.26 -0.50 -6.18
N THR A 385 -5.55 -0.47 -6.51
CA THR A 385 -6.53 0.32 -5.75
C THR A 385 -7.48 -0.51 -4.90
N GLU A 386 -7.31 -1.84 -4.91
CA GLU A 386 -8.13 -2.72 -4.09
C GLU A 386 -7.80 -2.55 -2.61
N ARG A 387 -8.83 -2.69 -1.77
CA ARG A 387 -8.68 -2.69 -0.32
C ARG A 387 -7.91 -3.94 0.08
N ALA A 388 -6.77 -3.72 0.72
CA ALA A 388 -5.88 -4.78 1.16
C ALA A 388 -5.31 -4.46 2.55
N ASP A 389 -4.91 -5.49 3.26
CA ASP A 389 -4.19 -5.42 4.54
C ASP A 389 -3.18 -6.58 4.62
N HIS A 390 -2.56 -6.83 5.77
CA HIS A 390 -1.59 -7.92 5.89
C HIS A 390 -2.20 -9.31 5.67
N ASN A 391 -3.50 -9.50 5.88
CA ASN A 391 -4.19 -10.75 5.52
C ASN A 391 -4.16 -10.97 4.00
N SER A 392 -4.10 -9.91 3.20
CA SER A 392 -4.09 -10.00 1.74
C SER A 392 -2.85 -10.73 1.21
N GLN A 393 -1.72 -10.64 1.90
CA GLN A 393 -0.52 -11.44 1.58
C GLN A 393 -0.73 -12.93 1.85
N ILE A 394 -1.40 -13.28 2.96
CA ILE A 394 -1.81 -14.67 3.24
C ILE A 394 -2.75 -15.17 2.15
N LEU A 395 -3.78 -14.38 1.80
CA LEU A 395 -4.75 -14.72 0.77
C LEU A 395 -4.07 -14.96 -0.59
N PHE A 396 -3.09 -14.12 -0.94
CA PHE A 396 -2.30 -14.34 -2.15
C PHE A 396 -1.56 -15.67 -2.14
N VAL A 397 -0.79 -15.95 -1.08
CA VAL A 397 -0.01 -17.19 -0.98
C VAL A 397 -0.92 -18.41 -0.97
N GLU A 398 -2.12 -18.32 -0.38
CA GLU A 398 -3.12 -19.38 -0.43
C GLU A 398 -3.59 -19.69 -1.86
N GLU A 399 -4.01 -18.67 -2.60
CA GLU A 399 -4.45 -18.81 -3.99
C GLU A 399 -3.31 -19.32 -4.89
N TRP A 400 -2.11 -18.80 -4.67
CA TRP A 400 -0.92 -19.19 -5.42
C TRP A 400 -0.52 -20.65 -5.20
N LEU A 401 -0.41 -21.10 -3.95
CA LEU A 401 -0.09 -22.49 -3.64
C LEU A 401 -1.19 -23.44 -4.12
N THR A 402 -2.46 -23.03 -4.04
CA THR A 402 -3.58 -23.79 -4.62
C THR A 402 -3.41 -23.95 -6.13
N ALA A 403 -3.08 -22.88 -6.85
CA ALA A 403 -2.83 -22.93 -8.29
C ALA A 403 -1.64 -23.84 -8.64
N ARG A 404 -0.67 -23.98 -7.73
CA ARG A 404 0.46 -24.91 -7.83
C ARG A 404 0.16 -26.35 -7.41
N GLY A 405 -1.07 -26.64 -6.98
CA GLY A 405 -1.55 -27.99 -6.67
C GLY A 405 -1.38 -28.41 -5.21
N TYR A 406 -1.00 -27.49 -4.32
CA TYR A 406 -1.01 -27.75 -2.88
C TYR A 406 -2.45 -27.79 -2.35
N ASN A 407 -2.66 -28.62 -1.33
CA ASN A 407 -3.93 -28.74 -0.61
C ASN A 407 -3.67 -28.47 0.88
N ASN A 408 -4.72 -28.15 1.65
CA ASN A 408 -4.65 -27.92 3.10
C ASN A 408 -3.72 -26.76 3.53
N ILE A 409 -3.48 -25.78 2.64
CA ILE A 409 -2.65 -24.60 2.87
C ILE A 409 -3.44 -23.38 3.35
N ARG A 410 -4.77 -23.49 3.38
CA ARG A 410 -5.66 -22.42 3.83
C ARG A 410 -5.69 -22.34 5.34
N THR A 411 -5.37 -21.17 5.91
CA THR A 411 -5.48 -20.96 7.35
C THR A 411 -6.95 -20.82 7.79
N ASP A 412 -7.32 -21.54 8.83
CA ASP A 412 -8.59 -21.40 9.55
C ASP A 412 -8.52 -20.38 10.68
N GLN A 413 -7.38 -19.68 10.83
CA GLN A 413 -7.12 -18.73 11.91
C GLN A 413 -7.50 -17.28 11.55
N MET A 414 -7.77 -17.00 10.27
CA MET A 414 -8.10 -15.65 9.82
C MET A 414 -9.52 -15.23 10.20
N VAL A 415 -9.70 -13.96 10.60
CA VAL A 415 -11.03 -13.38 10.84
C VAL A 415 -11.93 -13.52 9.60
N SER A 416 -13.14 -14.01 9.81
CA SER A 416 -14.06 -14.39 8.70
C SER A 416 -14.48 -13.21 7.82
N TRP A 417 -14.60 -12.01 8.40
CA TRP A 417 -14.91 -10.81 7.63
C TRP A 417 -13.72 -10.40 6.76
N ARG A 418 -12.51 -10.26 7.33
CA ARG A 418 -11.27 -9.96 6.57
C ARG A 418 -11.10 -10.84 5.34
N ARG A 419 -11.26 -12.15 5.52
CA ARG A 419 -11.14 -13.15 4.45
C ARG A 419 -12.11 -12.96 3.27
N LYS A 420 -13.28 -12.36 3.51
CA LYS A 420 -14.32 -12.13 2.48
C LYS A 420 -14.19 -10.78 1.80
N HIS A 421 -13.61 -9.81 2.48
CA HIS A 421 -13.70 -8.40 2.12
C HIS A 421 -12.35 -7.80 1.69
N MET A 422 -11.23 -8.44 2.05
CA MET A 422 -9.88 -8.04 1.62
C MET A 422 -9.49 -8.67 0.29
N SER A 423 -8.69 -7.94 -0.49
CA SER A 423 -8.12 -8.44 -1.74
C SER A 423 -7.20 -9.64 -1.51
N ASN A 424 -7.12 -10.54 -2.51
CA ASN A 424 -6.10 -11.58 -2.55
C ASN A 424 -4.87 -11.18 -3.38
N LEU A 425 -4.77 -9.92 -3.82
CA LEU A 425 -3.67 -9.33 -4.59
C LEU A 425 -3.42 -9.91 -5.98
N VAL A 426 -4.14 -10.96 -6.41
CA VAL A 426 -3.90 -11.61 -7.71
C VAL A 426 -4.13 -10.65 -8.88
N ASN A 427 -5.13 -9.77 -8.75
CA ASN A 427 -5.47 -8.77 -9.77
C ASN A 427 -4.36 -7.74 -10.03
N ALA A 428 -3.34 -7.64 -9.18
CA ALA A 428 -2.19 -6.76 -9.41
C ALA A 428 -1.22 -7.30 -10.50
N LEU A 429 -1.34 -8.58 -10.86
CA LEU A 429 -0.43 -9.28 -11.77
C LEU A 429 -0.98 -9.35 -13.20
N ASP A 430 -0.31 -8.70 -14.14
CA ASP A 430 -0.58 -8.83 -15.57
C ASP A 430 0.21 -9.99 -16.17
N PHE A 431 -0.39 -11.18 -16.12
CA PHE A 431 0.21 -12.40 -16.66
C PHE A 431 0.29 -12.41 -18.19
N ASP A 432 -0.57 -11.65 -18.87
CA ASP A 432 -0.63 -11.64 -20.33
C ASP A 432 0.51 -10.79 -20.93
N HIS A 433 0.99 -9.77 -20.20
CA HIS A 433 2.08 -8.87 -20.64
C HIS A 433 3.19 -8.71 -19.59
N PRO A 434 4.00 -9.76 -19.31
CA PRO A 434 5.17 -9.60 -18.47
C PRO A 434 6.17 -8.62 -19.10
N ASP A 435 6.66 -7.66 -18.32
CA ASP A 435 7.76 -6.78 -18.69
C ASP A 435 9.00 -7.12 -17.86
N TYR A 436 10.08 -7.52 -18.53
CA TYR A 436 11.33 -7.91 -17.87
C TYR A 436 12.34 -6.75 -17.77
N SER A 437 11.96 -5.55 -18.21
CA SER A 437 12.79 -4.36 -18.04
C SER A 437 12.96 -4.01 -16.56
N LEU A 438 14.14 -3.54 -16.21
CA LEU A 438 14.44 -3.06 -14.86
C LEU A 438 14.44 -1.53 -14.86
N PRO A 439 13.71 -0.88 -13.94
CA PRO A 439 13.80 0.56 -13.75
C PRO A 439 15.16 0.91 -13.13
N HIS A 440 15.59 2.16 -13.33
CA HIS A 440 16.72 2.67 -12.57
C HIS A 440 16.28 2.99 -11.14
N ILE A 441 16.88 2.30 -10.17
CA ILE A 441 16.78 2.64 -8.76
C ILE A 441 18.01 3.47 -8.39
N PRO A 442 17.84 4.68 -7.81
CA PRO A 442 18.96 5.51 -7.40
C PRO A 442 19.92 4.79 -6.46
N ASP A 443 21.19 5.22 -6.49
CA ASP A 443 22.19 4.74 -5.54
C ASP A 443 21.88 5.26 -4.13
N THR A 444 22.26 4.47 -3.13
CA THR A 444 22.16 4.82 -1.71
C THR A 444 23.53 4.73 -1.06
N ASP A 445 23.76 5.60 -0.08
CA ASP A 445 24.95 5.48 0.77
C ASP A 445 24.87 4.17 1.56
N THR A 446 26.04 3.57 1.80
CA THR A 446 26.10 2.42 2.70
C THR A 446 25.89 2.90 4.13
N PRO A 447 24.99 2.26 4.91
CA PRO A 447 24.77 2.64 6.30
C PRO A 447 26.07 2.61 7.12
N ASP A 448 26.21 3.57 8.03
CA ASP A 448 27.39 3.66 8.89
C ASP A 448 27.49 2.43 9.81
N THR A 449 28.70 1.89 9.96
CA THR A 449 28.99 0.80 10.91
C THR A 449 30.13 1.16 11.86
N ASN A 450 30.08 0.62 13.08
CA ASN A 450 31.21 0.70 14.02
C ASN A 450 32.33 -0.31 13.65
N SER A 451 33.42 -0.35 14.43
CA SER A 451 34.56 -1.26 14.18
C SER A 451 34.25 -2.76 14.34
N LYS A 452 33.09 -3.11 14.91
CA LYS A 452 32.58 -4.49 15.03
C LYS A 452 31.63 -4.86 13.88
N GLY A 453 31.27 -3.90 13.02
CA GLY A 453 30.32 -4.09 11.94
C GLY A 453 28.87 -3.86 12.34
N ASP A 454 28.58 -3.41 13.57
CA ASP A 454 27.21 -3.05 13.94
C ASP A 454 26.82 -1.74 13.28
N TYR A 455 25.61 -1.68 12.69
CA TYR A 455 25.05 -0.44 12.16
C TYR A 455 24.87 0.60 13.26
N VAL A 456 25.20 1.86 12.97
CA VAL A 456 25.19 2.98 13.92
C VAL A 456 24.68 4.28 13.30
N GLY A 457 24.10 4.22 12.09
CA GLY A 457 23.66 5.38 11.31
C GLY A 457 22.76 6.32 12.10
N THR A 458 21.80 5.77 12.85
CA THR A 458 20.86 6.56 13.64
C THR A 458 21.54 7.29 14.79
N SER A 459 22.41 6.59 15.53
CA SER A 459 23.19 7.21 16.62
C SER A 459 24.13 8.32 16.10
N ASN A 460 24.70 8.13 14.90
CA ASN A 460 25.51 9.14 14.23
C ASN A 460 24.66 10.35 13.79
N CYS A 461 23.44 10.12 13.30
CA CYS A 461 22.50 11.19 12.98
C CYS A 461 22.13 11.99 14.24
N GLN A 462 21.69 11.32 15.30
CA GLN A 462 21.28 11.96 16.55
C GLN A 462 22.43 12.69 17.27
N SER A 463 23.67 12.21 17.14
CA SER A 463 24.83 12.92 17.69
C SER A 463 25.20 14.19 16.92
N ARG A 464 24.90 14.25 15.62
CA ARG A 464 25.12 15.43 14.76
C ARG A 464 24.01 16.47 14.89
N HIS A 465 22.78 16.03 15.18
CA HIS A 465 21.61 16.90 15.21
C HIS A 465 21.00 16.94 16.62
N ALA A 466 21.22 18.06 17.33
CA ALA A 466 20.64 18.28 18.66
C ALA A 466 19.10 18.34 18.66
N GLN A 467 18.49 18.63 17.51
CA GLN A 467 17.05 18.56 17.28
C GLN A 467 16.80 17.86 15.95
N THR A 468 15.96 16.83 15.98
CA THR A 468 15.51 16.11 14.77
C THR A 468 14.08 16.49 14.39
N ARG A 469 13.35 17.14 15.29
CA ARG A 469 12.00 17.67 15.13
C ARG A 469 12.02 19.11 14.62
N PRO A 470 11.73 19.37 13.33
CA PRO A 470 11.71 20.72 12.78
C PRO A 470 10.63 21.58 13.42
N PRO A 471 10.81 22.92 13.47
CA PRO A 471 9.77 23.83 13.95
C PRO A 471 8.44 23.64 13.20
N VAL A 472 7.35 23.52 13.96
CA VAL A 472 6.00 23.32 13.41
C VAL A 472 5.49 24.64 12.82
N PRO A 473 4.97 24.67 11.57
CA PRO A 473 4.58 25.90 10.87
C PRO A 473 3.19 26.43 11.30
N TYR A 474 2.96 26.60 12.60
CA TYR A 474 1.67 27.10 13.10
C TYR A 474 1.34 28.50 12.56
N GLY A 475 0.22 28.60 11.84
CA GLY A 475 -0.26 29.86 11.25
C GLY A 475 0.56 30.35 10.05
N GLU A 476 1.50 29.53 9.55
CA GLU A 476 2.40 29.85 8.44
C GLU A 476 2.09 29.03 7.18
N GLN A 477 1.07 28.18 7.24
CA GLN A 477 0.56 27.40 6.11
C GLN A 477 -0.46 28.26 5.35
N ASP A 478 -0.04 28.82 4.22
CA ASP A 478 -0.94 29.44 3.25
C ASP A 478 -0.93 28.64 1.93
N ASN A 479 -2.00 28.77 1.15
CA ASN A 479 -2.12 28.11 -0.16
C ASN A 479 -1.38 28.87 -1.28
N THR A 480 -0.47 29.80 -0.96
CA THR A 480 0.10 30.77 -1.91
C THR A 480 1.63 30.90 -1.87
N THR A 481 2.32 30.20 -0.97
CA THR A 481 3.79 30.23 -0.81
C THR A 481 4.38 28.81 -0.84
N ASP A 482 5.70 28.68 -0.96
CA ASP A 482 6.43 27.40 -0.93
C ASP A 482 6.24 26.59 0.39
N THR A 483 5.44 27.07 1.34
CA THR A 483 4.92 26.29 2.49
C THR A 483 3.75 25.37 2.12
N ASN A 484 3.29 25.38 0.86
CA ASN A 484 2.22 24.58 0.24
C ASN A 484 1.91 23.28 1.00
N SER A 485 1.01 23.39 1.99
CA SER A 485 0.34 22.22 2.54
C SER A 485 -0.32 21.47 1.38
N LEU A 486 -0.26 20.14 1.38
CA LEU A 486 -0.82 19.30 0.30
C LEU A 486 -0.09 19.41 -1.05
N TRP A 487 1.21 19.75 -1.05
CA TRP A 487 2.01 19.69 -2.27
C TRP A 487 2.08 18.27 -2.84
N PHE A 488 1.89 18.13 -4.15
CA PHE A 488 2.04 16.85 -4.87
C PHE A 488 2.78 17.01 -6.21
N GLU A 489 3.32 15.90 -6.69
CA GLU A 489 3.94 15.73 -8.01
C GLU A 489 2.87 15.61 -9.10
N GLU A 490 3.13 16.23 -10.24
CA GLU A 490 2.25 16.09 -11.40
C GLU A 490 2.62 14.86 -12.23
N GLY A 491 1.61 14.13 -12.70
CA GLY A 491 1.81 12.91 -13.47
C GLY A 491 0.62 11.97 -13.36
N TYR A 492 0.86 10.70 -13.67
CA TYR A 492 -0.20 9.70 -13.71
C TYR A 492 0.33 8.29 -13.43
N LYS A 493 -0.59 7.41 -13.03
CA LYS A 493 -0.37 5.96 -12.89
C LYS A 493 -1.53 5.22 -13.53
N GLU A 494 -1.23 4.10 -14.17
CA GLU A 494 -2.27 3.19 -14.63
C GLU A 494 -2.92 2.49 -13.43
N VAL A 495 -4.25 2.46 -13.41
CA VAL A 495 -5.02 1.85 -12.32
C VAL A 495 -5.21 0.37 -12.58
N ILE A 496 -5.02 -0.44 -11.55
CA ILE A 496 -5.18 -1.89 -11.62
C ILE A 496 -6.00 -2.42 -10.43
N GLY A 497 -6.83 -3.43 -10.67
CA GLY A 497 -7.77 -3.96 -9.69
C GLY A 497 -9.10 -3.19 -9.61
N TYR A 498 -10.01 -3.61 -8.75
CA TYR A 498 -11.28 -2.89 -8.56
C TYR A 498 -11.05 -1.47 -8.01
N LEU A 499 -11.97 -0.55 -8.34
CA LEU A 499 -11.78 0.86 -8.03
C LEU A 499 -12.18 1.21 -6.60
N THR A 500 -11.43 2.15 -6.03
CA THR A 500 -11.78 2.93 -4.84
C THR A 500 -11.83 4.41 -5.19
N GLU A 501 -12.49 5.20 -4.36
CA GLU A 501 -12.50 6.68 -4.50
C GLU A 501 -11.11 7.31 -4.31
N GLY A 502 -11.04 8.62 -4.53
CA GLY A 502 -9.94 9.45 -4.08
C GLY A 502 -8.94 9.85 -5.17
N ARG A 503 -9.35 9.78 -6.43
CA ARG A 503 -8.51 10.06 -7.60
C ARG A 503 -9.28 10.79 -8.69
N TYR A 504 -8.57 11.60 -9.47
CA TYR A 504 -9.04 12.03 -10.77
C TYR A 504 -8.70 10.94 -11.79
N LEU A 505 -9.69 10.51 -12.57
CA LEU A 505 -9.58 9.39 -13.49
C LEU A 505 -9.76 9.84 -14.94
N VAL A 506 -9.00 9.22 -15.84
CA VAL A 506 -9.21 9.27 -17.29
C VAL A 506 -9.61 7.87 -17.75
N PHE A 507 -10.76 7.79 -18.43
CA PHE A 507 -11.26 6.55 -19.04
C PHE A 507 -10.88 6.53 -20.51
N GLU A 508 -9.90 5.71 -20.86
CA GLU A 508 -9.32 5.63 -22.20
C GLU A 508 -9.64 4.31 -22.88
N LYS A 509 -9.97 4.35 -24.17
CA LYS A 509 -10.13 3.17 -25.01
C LYS A 509 -9.75 3.52 -26.45
N ASP A 510 -8.93 2.68 -27.07
CA ASP A 510 -8.50 2.83 -28.47
C ASP A 510 -7.91 4.22 -28.81
N GLY A 511 -7.15 4.80 -27.88
CA GLY A 511 -6.53 6.13 -28.02
C GLY A 511 -7.47 7.32 -27.85
N LEU A 512 -8.72 7.07 -27.43
CA LEU A 512 -9.73 8.09 -27.16
C LEU A 512 -10.10 8.08 -25.68
N ALA A 513 -10.42 9.25 -25.13
CA ALA A 513 -10.87 9.41 -23.75
C ALA A 513 -12.30 9.95 -23.67
N ILE A 514 -13.08 9.47 -22.69
CA ILE A 514 -14.39 10.06 -22.37
C ILE A 514 -14.18 11.52 -21.97
N THR A 515 -14.86 12.43 -22.66
CA THR A 515 -14.60 13.87 -22.59
C THR A 515 -15.87 14.67 -22.32
N ASN A 516 -15.78 15.59 -21.36
CA ASN A 516 -16.71 16.69 -21.20
C ASN A 516 -16.13 17.97 -21.82
N THR A 517 -16.65 18.42 -22.96
CA THR A 517 -16.11 19.60 -23.66
C THR A 517 -16.45 20.95 -23.04
N GLY A 518 -17.37 21.00 -22.05
CA GLY A 518 -17.92 22.28 -21.56
C GLY A 518 -18.98 22.91 -22.48
N LYS A 519 -19.17 22.38 -23.70
CA LYS A 519 -19.95 23.04 -24.77
C LYS A 519 -21.30 22.37 -25.07
N THR A 520 -21.46 21.11 -24.66
CA THR A 520 -22.64 20.28 -24.94
C THR A 520 -23.14 19.66 -23.65
N ASP A 521 -24.43 19.31 -23.59
CA ASP A 521 -25.06 18.55 -22.50
C ASP A 521 -24.97 17.03 -22.69
N LYS A 522 -24.02 16.59 -23.52
CA LYS A 522 -23.78 15.19 -23.86
C LYS A 522 -22.32 14.83 -23.68
N LEU A 523 -22.08 13.61 -23.20
CA LEU A 523 -20.76 12.99 -23.21
C LEU A 523 -20.24 12.86 -24.63
N THR A 524 -18.94 13.07 -24.78
CA THR A 524 -18.22 12.98 -26.06
C THR A 524 -16.92 12.22 -25.87
N THR A 525 -16.16 12.05 -26.94
CA THR A 525 -14.81 11.50 -26.94
C THR A 525 -13.85 12.52 -27.54
N SER A 526 -12.60 12.48 -27.10
CA SER A 526 -11.49 13.20 -27.75
C SER A 526 -10.21 12.37 -27.66
N PRO A 527 -9.20 12.60 -28.52
CA PRO A 527 -7.92 11.89 -28.43
C PRO A 527 -7.31 12.00 -27.04
N ALA A 528 -6.94 10.87 -26.45
CA ALA A 528 -6.22 10.85 -25.18
C ALA A 528 -4.85 11.50 -25.36
N THR A 529 -4.43 12.34 -24.41
CA THR A 529 -3.07 12.90 -24.44
C THR A 529 -2.08 11.92 -23.85
N SER A 530 -0.84 11.92 -24.35
CA SER A 530 0.21 11.01 -23.84
C SER A 530 0.57 11.24 -22.36
N ARG A 531 0.13 12.35 -21.78
CA ARG A 531 0.28 12.66 -20.34
C ARG A 531 -1.03 12.55 -19.56
N HIS A 532 -2.15 12.27 -20.22
CA HIS A 532 -3.50 12.25 -19.63
C HIS A 532 -3.84 13.53 -18.84
N ASN A 533 -3.30 14.67 -19.27
CA ASN A 533 -3.34 15.93 -18.52
C ASN A 533 -4.47 16.86 -18.95
N ASP A 534 -5.34 16.47 -19.88
CA ASP A 534 -6.44 17.32 -20.34
C ASP A 534 -7.59 17.34 -19.34
N LYS A 535 -7.84 18.49 -18.70
CA LYS A 535 -8.92 18.67 -17.71
C LYS A 535 -10.31 18.22 -18.20
N PRO A 536 -10.72 18.47 -19.47
CA PRO A 536 -11.97 17.93 -20.03
C PRO A 536 -12.12 16.40 -20.00
N GLN A 537 -11.03 15.65 -19.87
CA GLN A 537 -11.01 14.18 -19.84
C GLN A 537 -11.00 13.61 -18.41
N ARG A 538 -10.95 14.47 -17.38
CA ARG A 538 -10.82 14.06 -15.97
C ARG A 538 -12.18 13.92 -15.30
N TRP A 539 -12.34 12.81 -14.59
CA TRP A 539 -13.57 12.42 -13.91
C TRP A 539 -13.29 12.04 -12.46
N ILE A 540 -14.30 12.16 -11.61
CA ILE A 540 -14.27 11.75 -10.21
C ILE A 540 -15.41 10.76 -10.02
N ILE A 541 -15.10 9.62 -9.41
CA ILE A 541 -16.10 8.62 -9.03
C ILE A 541 -16.53 8.85 -7.59
N HIS A 542 -17.81 8.57 -7.30
CA HIS A 542 -18.40 8.73 -5.98
C HIS A 542 -19.23 7.47 -5.66
N TYR A 543 -18.96 6.79 -4.55
CA TYR A 543 -19.73 5.66 -4.09
C TYR A 543 -21.20 6.06 -3.94
N ASN A 544 -22.09 5.27 -4.52
CA ASN A 544 -23.53 5.53 -4.44
C ASN A 544 -24.17 4.89 -3.20
N GLU A 545 -23.64 3.76 -2.72
CA GLU A 545 -24.21 3.01 -1.59
C GLU A 545 -23.17 2.79 -0.49
N ASN A 546 -22.18 1.96 -0.77
CA ASN A 546 -21.07 1.65 0.10
C ASN A 546 -19.82 1.35 -0.73
N GLU A 547 -18.67 1.30 -0.07
CA GLU A 547 -17.37 1.14 -0.71
C GLU A 547 -17.20 -0.18 -1.46
N GLU A 548 -18.00 -1.19 -1.13
CA GLU A 548 -17.91 -2.54 -1.71
C GLU A 548 -18.78 -2.73 -2.96
N SER A 549 -19.80 -1.88 -3.16
CA SER A 549 -20.80 -2.04 -4.22
C SER A 549 -20.22 -2.02 -5.65
N GLN A 550 -19.08 -1.36 -5.84
CA GLN A 550 -18.52 -1.02 -7.15
C GLN A 550 -19.51 -0.26 -8.06
N VAL A 551 -20.49 0.41 -7.43
CA VAL A 551 -21.47 1.28 -8.07
C VAL A 551 -21.13 2.72 -7.76
N PHE A 552 -20.89 3.49 -8.81
CA PHE A 552 -20.47 4.87 -8.71
C PHE A 552 -21.43 5.81 -9.42
N THR A 553 -21.57 7.01 -8.88
CA THR A 553 -21.91 8.18 -9.70
C THR A 553 -20.63 8.86 -10.14
N ILE A 554 -20.64 9.53 -11.29
CA ILE A 554 -19.41 10.07 -11.90
C ILE A 554 -19.61 11.55 -12.21
N SER A 555 -18.71 12.40 -11.71
CA SER A 555 -18.71 13.85 -11.98
C SER A 555 -17.47 14.28 -12.76
N SER A 556 -17.61 15.34 -13.55
CA SER A 556 -16.56 15.92 -14.37
C SER A 556 -15.71 16.88 -13.54
N ALA A 557 -14.38 16.73 -13.59
CA ALA A 557 -13.47 17.68 -12.94
C ALA A 557 -13.49 19.08 -13.60
N LEU A 558 -13.87 19.18 -14.89
CA LEU A 558 -13.94 20.45 -15.61
C LEU A 558 -14.91 21.46 -14.97
N ASP A 559 -16.15 21.04 -14.68
CA ASP A 559 -17.25 21.93 -14.30
C ASP A 559 -18.23 21.32 -13.27
N GLY A 560 -17.92 20.14 -12.74
CA GLY A 560 -18.72 19.43 -11.75
C GLY A 560 -20.01 18.81 -12.28
N ARG A 561 -20.24 18.77 -13.60
CA ARG A 561 -21.40 18.09 -14.18
C ARG A 561 -21.36 16.58 -13.98
N TRP A 562 -22.51 15.96 -13.87
CA TRP A 562 -22.66 14.53 -13.60
C TRP A 562 -22.98 13.75 -14.87
N ILE A 563 -22.44 12.54 -14.99
CA ILE A 563 -22.89 11.59 -16.00
C ILE A 563 -24.32 11.18 -15.66
N GLY A 564 -25.25 11.49 -16.57
CA GLY A 564 -26.64 11.07 -16.53
C GLY A 564 -26.91 9.87 -17.45
N SER A 565 -28.17 9.42 -17.47
CA SER A 565 -28.59 8.32 -18.34
C SER A 565 -28.44 8.67 -19.83
N ASN A 566 -28.26 7.65 -20.67
CA ASN A 566 -28.14 7.80 -22.13
C ASN A 566 -27.07 8.83 -22.57
N GLY A 567 -25.95 8.90 -21.83
CA GLY A 567 -24.81 9.78 -22.12
C GLY A 567 -25.09 11.28 -21.93
N ALA A 568 -26.12 11.65 -21.18
CA ALA A 568 -26.37 13.05 -20.80
C ALA A 568 -25.33 13.56 -19.79
N LEU A 569 -25.10 14.87 -19.80
CA LEU A 569 -24.35 15.60 -18.76
C LEU A 569 -25.29 16.50 -17.99
N LEU A 570 -25.54 16.15 -16.74
CA LEU A 570 -26.42 16.88 -15.85
C LEU A 570 -25.67 18.03 -15.18
N PRO A 571 -26.30 19.19 -14.95
CA PRO A 571 -25.73 20.28 -14.16
C PRO A 571 -25.21 19.81 -12.79
N LYS A 572 -24.17 20.46 -12.26
CA LYS A 572 -23.59 20.17 -10.93
C LYS A 572 -24.64 20.10 -9.81
N SER A 573 -25.68 20.94 -9.89
CA SER A 573 -26.79 21.01 -8.92
C SER A 573 -27.77 19.83 -8.99
N GLN A 574 -27.63 18.93 -9.96
CA GLN A 574 -28.54 17.80 -10.19
C GLN A 574 -27.88 16.44 -9.89
N SER A 575 -27.04 16.37 -8.85
CA SER A 575 -26.36 15.13 -8.43
C SER A 575 -27.35 13.98 -8.14
N ALA A 576 -28.53 14.28 -7.61
CA ALA A 576 -29.58 13.28 -7.36
C ALA A 576 -30.11 12.57 -8.62
N GLY A 577 -29.87 13.15 -9.81
CA GLY A 577 -30.21 12.54 -11.10
C GLY A 577 -29.04 11.80 -11.76
N ALA A 578 -27.86 11.80 -11.15
CA ALA A 578 -26.68 11.15 -11.70
C ALA A 578 -26.95 9.66 -11.92
N ALA A 579 -26.44 9.13 -13.03
CA ALA A 579 -26.57 7.72 -13.31
C ALA A 579 -25.62 6.91 -12.43
N GLN A 580 -26.15 5.80 -11.90
CA GLN A 580 -25.36 4.78 -11.22
C GLN A 580 -24.68 3.90 -12.27
N VAL A 581 -23.37 3.73 -12.14
CA VAL A 581 -22.51 3.00 -13.06
C VAL A 581 -21.75 1.93 -12.28
N HIS A 582 -21.98 0.66 -12.60
CA HIS A 582 -21.08 -0.42 -12.20
C HIS A 582 -19.79 -0.31 -13.01
N ILE A 583 -18.67 -0.16 -12.32
CA ILE A 583 -17.35 -0.23 -12.94
C ILE A 583 -16.73 -1.57 -12.56
N SER A 584 -16.55 -2.45 -13.55
CA SER A 584 -16.04 -3.80 -13.31
C SER A 584 -14.67 -3.98 -13.94
N PHE A 585 -13.70 -4.40 -13.14
CA PHE A 585 -12.39 -4.82 -13.60
C PHE A 585 -12.50 -6.20 -14.25
N LEU A 586 -12.05 -6.33 -15.50
CA LEU A 586 -12.07 -7.58 -16.27
C LEU A 586 -10.74 -8.35 -16.21
N GLY A 587 -9.71 -7.71 -15.68
CA GLY A 587 -8.32 -8.20 -15.69
C GLY A 587 -7.38 -7.13 -16.23
N PRO A 588 -6.07 -7.23 -15.94
CA PRO A 588 -5.09 -6.21 -16.31
C PRO A 588 -5.06 -5.86 -17.79
N SER A 589 -5.18 -6.89 -18.62
CA SER A 589 -5.12 -6.77 -20.08
C SER A 589 -6.46 -6.41 -20.72
N GLN A 590 -7.55 -6.70 -20.02
CA GLN A 590 -8.92 -6.50 -20.51
C GLN A 590 -9.50 -5.17 -20.02
N GLY A 591 -8.94 -4.54 -19.00
CA GLY A 591 -9.36 -3.23 -18.49
C GLY A 591 -10.73 -3.27 -17.79
N TYR A 592 -11.53 -2.22 -17.99
CA TYR A 592 -12.75 -1.98 -17.22
C TYR A 592 -13.99 -1.83 -18.09
N THR A 593 -15.14 -2.30 -17.59
CA THR A 593 -16.45 -1.97 -18.19
C THR A 593 -17.18 -0.93 -17.37
N LEU A 594 -17.84 0.02 -18.06
CA LEU A 594 -18.72 1.01 -17.45
C LEU A 594 -20.17 0.67 -17.82
N GLN A 595 -20.93 0.10 -16.88
CA GLN A 595 -22.30 -0.36 -17.11
C GLN A 595 -23.29 0.44 -16.27
N PHE A 596 -24.38 0.95 -16.86
CA PHE A 596 -25.46 1.53 -16.06
C PHE A 596 -26.11 0.47 -15.14
N ALA A 597 -26.37 0.81 -13.88
CA ALA A 597 -26.96 -0.10 -12.88
C ALA A 597 -28.42 -0.46 -13.17
N GLY A 598 -29.15 0.41 -13.87
CA GLY A 598 -30.52 0.16 -14.31
C GLY A 598 -30.58 -0.73 -15.56
N PRO A 599 -30.76 -0.15 -16.77
CA PRO A 599 -30.74 -0.93 -17.99
C PRO A 599 -29.34 -1.53 -18.21
N LYS A 600 -29.25 -2.79 -18.68
CA LYS A 600 -27.98 -3.48 -19.03
C LYS A 600 -27.29 -2.87 -20.26
N GLN A 601 -27.01 -1.59 -20.19
CA GLN A 601 -26.37 -0.77 -21.22
C GLN A 601 -25.00 -0.31 -20.73
N TYR A 602 -24.06 -0.25 -21.65
CA TYR A 602 -22.67 0.11 -21.38
C TYR A 602 -22.37 1.48 -21.99
N ILE A 603 -21.60 2.29 -21.27
CA ILE A 603 -20.96 3.49 -21.81
C ILE A 603 -19.72 3.00 -22.57
N ASP A 604 -19.72 3.04 -23.89
CA ASP A 604 -18.65 2.45 -24.70
C ASP A 604 -18.26 3.33 -25.89
N ILE A 605 -17.04 3.19 -26.37
CA ILE A 605 -16.57 3.82 -27.61
C ILE A 605 -16.72 2.79 -28.74
N ASP A 606 -17.41 3.16 -29.82
CA ASP A 606 -17.55 2.29 -30.99
C ASP A 606 -16.32 2.33 -31.92
N GLY A 607 -16.30 1.45 -32.93
CA GLY A 607 -15.17 1.37 -33.87
C GLY A 607 -14.98 2.60 -34.75
N GLN A 608 -15.91 3.57 -34.69
CA GLN A 608 -15.85 4.87 -35.36
C GLN A 608 -15.38 5.98 -34.41
N GLY A 609 -15.06 5.63 -33.15
CA GLY A 609 -14.64 6.57 -32.11
C GLY A 609 -15.77 7.36 -31.48
N VAL A 610 -17.03 6.99 -31.72
CA VAL A 610 -18.21 7.68 -31.21
C VAL A 610 -18.65 7.02 -29.89
N LEU A 611 -18.94 7.85 -28.89
CA LEU A 611 -19.52 7.37 -27.63
C LEU A 611 -20.93 6.84 -27.88
N SER A 612 -21.16 5.59 -27.48
CA SER A 612 -22.42 4.88 -27.65
C SER A 612 -22.89 4.31 -26.31
N VAL A 613 -24.22 4.32 -26.11
CA VAL A 613 -24.87 3.61 -25.01
C VAL A 613 -25.58 2.40 -25.60
N ARG A 614 -24.98 1.22 -25.44
CA ARG A 614 -25.43 -0.01 -26.11
C ARG A 614 -25.69 -1.15 -25.13
N SER A 615 -26.74 -1.93 -25.41
CA SER A 615 -26.93 -3.24 -24.78
C SER A 615 -25.81 -4.17 -25.28
N ARG A 616 -25.18 -4.95 -24.39
CA ARG A 616 -24.04 -5.80 -24.78
C ARG A 616 -24.49 -6.81 -25.86
N GLY A 617 -23.87 -6.75 -27.04
CA GLY A 617 -23.71 -7.91 -27.91
C GLY A 617 -22.60 -8.81 -27.38
N ALA A 618 -22.51 -10.05 -27.86
CA ALA A 618 -21.64 -11.09 -27.30
C ALA A 618 -20.11 -10.84 -27.42
N ASP A 619 -19.65 -9.75 -28.05
CA ASP A 619 -18.23 -9.52 -28.35
C ASP A 619 -17.76 -8.12 -27.93
N VAL A 620 -17.22 -7.98 -26.72
CA VAL A 620 -16.30 -6.87 -26.42
C VAL A 620 -15.03 -7.47 -25.85
N ALA A 621 -14.01 -7.59 -26.70
CA ALA A 621 -12.72 -8.19 -26.39
C ALA A 621 -11.82 -7.33 -25.48
N SER A 622 -12.11 -6.01 -25.33
CA SER A 622 -11.35 -5.06 -24.50
C SER A 622 -12.24 -3.95 -23.90
N GLY A 623 -12.02 -3.67 -22.61
CA GLY A 623 -12.62 -2.57 -21.85
C GLY A 623 -11.81 -1.28 -21.93
N TYR A 624 -12.11 -0.33 -21.04
CA TYR A 624 -11.33 0.89 -20.87
C TYR A 624 -10.06 0.61 -20.08
N LYS A 625 -8.95 1.21 -20.50
CA LYS A 625 -7.83 1.50 -19.61
C LYS A 625 -8.22 2.68 -18.72
N ILE A 626 -7.96 2.57 -17.42
CA ILE A 626 -8.19 3.66 -16.47
C ILE A 626 -6.85 4.17 -15.98
N VAL A 627 -6.69 5.50 -16.01
CA VAL A 627 -5.49 6.17 -15.54
C VAL A 627 -5.88 7.13 -14.42
N SER A 628 -5.15 7.06 -13.31
CA SER A 628 -5.23 8.02 -12.21
C SER A 628 -4.25 9.16 -12.45
N VAL A 629 -4.70 10.41 -12.31
CA VAL A 629 -3.93 11.59 -12.67
C VAL A 629 -3.86 12.62 -11.54
N SER A 630 -2.68 13.24 -11.39
CA SER A 630 -2.44 14.36 -10.48
C SER A 630 -1.92 15.53 -11.29
N TYR A 631 -2.68 16.62 -11.40
CA TYR A 631 -2.30 17.82 -12.12
C TYR A 631 -2.97 19.03 -11.49
N ARG A 632 -2.24 20.14 -11.36
CA ARG A 632 -2.82 21.42 -10.94
C ARG A 632 -3.64 22.03 -12.08
N ASP A 633 -4.56 22.91 -11.72
CA ASP A 633 -5.45 23.62 -12.63
C ASP A 633 -4.94 25.01 -13.01
#